data_AF-A0A175RVJ9-F1
#
_entry.id   AF-A0A175RVJ9-F1
#
_cell.length_a   1.000
_cell.length_b   1.000
_cell.length_c   1.000
_cell.angle_alpha   90.00
_cell.angle_beta   90.00
_cell.angle_gamma   90.00
#
_symmetry.space_group_name_H-M   'P 1'
#
loop_
_entity.id
_entity.type
_entity.pdbx_description
1 polymer ?
#
loop_
_entity_poly.entity_id
_entity_poly.type
_entity_poly.pdbx_seq_one_letter_code
_entity_poly.pdbx_strand_id
1 'polypeptide(L)'
;MPPRPTVLPSLLVALALLLAVGAAEAVPSGAWDLRGSLPLEMAAHGGAASTLSGWSLPPVELRSLLRMVHLIGLCLGLGTTLLLDGNLLGWMRAGRAPDYAPSILGAGRRVVMVGFGLLWASGAALTALAVSSDPSFLASPKLWAKIVVVTALTANAFVLHTRVLSPFSQSLARAIDGRWRGRERRLFVACGAVSATSWLVAFALGVLREWNQGAGFGAILLVWLIGMLAAALAIRLLLPAPSAAAPYRGPDRRQRSAV
;
A
#
# COMPACT_ATOMS: atom_id res chain seq x y z
N MET A 1 -31.55 4.69 -8.98
CA MET A 1 -30.68 3.48 -8.86
C MET A 1 -29.32 3.90 -8.29
N PRO A 2 -28.89 3.36 -7.14
CA PRO A 2 -27.50 3.56 -6.71
C PRO A 2 -26.55 2.87 -7.71
N PRO A 3 -25.46 3.52 -8.16
CA PRO A 3 -24.50 2.88 -9.04
C PRO A 3 -23.84 1.70 -8.31
N ARG A 4 -23.83 0.53 -8.95
CA ARG A 4 -23.13 -0.66 -8.44
C ARG A 4 -21.63 -0.31 -8.28
N PRO A 5 -20.98 -0.64 -7.16
CA PRO A 5 -19.53 -0.47 -7.02
C PRO A 5 -18.86 -1.36 -8.09
N THR A 6 -18.25 -0.74 -9.08
CA THR A 6 -17.50 -1.46 -10.11
C THR A 6 -16.15 -1.84 -9.52
N VAL A 7 -16.06 -3.08 -9.04
CA VAL A 7 -14.82 -3.70 -8.49
C VAL A 7 -13.80 -4.04 -9.58
N LEU A 8 -14.27 -4.07 -10.84
CA LEU A 8 -13.53 -4.46 -12.04
C LEU A 8 -12.22 -3.68 -12.28
N PRO A 9 -12.17 -2.33 -12.20
CA PRO A 9 -10.93 -1.58 -12.40
C PRO A 9 -9.88 -1.82 -11.31
N SER A 10 -10.30 -2.09 -10.07
CA SER A 10 -9.37 -2.40 -8.97
C SER A 10 -8.73 -3.77 -9.16
N LEU A 11 -9.49 -4.74 -9.67
CA LEU A 11 -9.01 -6.07 -10.03
C LEU A 11 -8.05 -6.03 -11.23
N LEU A 12 -8.30 -5.19 -12.24
CA LEU A 12 -7.42 -5.05 -13.40
C LEU A 12 -6.07 -4.41 -13.04
N VAL A 13 -6.06 -3.43 -12.13
CA VAL A 13 -4.83 -2.83 -11.61
C VAL A 13 -4.06 -3.83 -10.75
N ALA A 14 -4.75 -4.57 -9.87
CA ALA A 14 -4.15 -5.64 -9.08
C ALA A 14 -3.57 -6.76 -9.97
N LEU A 15 -4.28 -7.16 -11.03
CA LEU A 15 -3.86 -8.18 -12.00
C LEU A 15 -2.64 -7.71 -12.82
N ALA A 16 -2.66 -6.49 -13.34
CA ALA A 16 -1.52 -5.93 -14.08
C ALA A 16 -0.25 -5.84 -13.19
N LEU A 17 -0.43 -5.53 -11.90
CA LEU A 17 0.65 -5.50 -10.91
C LEU A 17 1.14 -6.90 -10.53
N LEU A 18 0.23 -7.87 -10.39
CA LEU A 18 0.57 -9.29 -10.17
C LEU A 18 1.34 -9.87 -11.37
N LEU A 19 0.96 -9.52 -12.59
CA LEU A 19 1.68 -9.93 -13.81
C LEU A 19 3.07 -9.29 -13.90
N ALA A 20 3.23 -8.03 -13.48
CA ALA A 20 4.53 -7.37 -13.41
C ALA A 20 5.46 -8.00 -12.35
N VAL A 21 4.90 -8.48 -11.23
CA VAL A 21 5.63 -9.25 -10.20
C VAL A 21 5.97 -10.66 -10.69
N GLY A 22 5.06 -11.31 -11.42
CA GLY A 22 5.27 -12.66 -11.98
C GLY A 22 6.25 -12.71 -13.16
N ALA A 23 6.39 -11.62 -13.92
CA ALA A 23 7.35 -11.55 -15.02
C ALA A 23 8.82 -11.54 -14.57
N ALA A 24 9.09 -11.39 -13.27
CA ALA A 24 10.44 -11.38 -12.72
C ALA A 24 11.03 -12.78 -12.47
N GLU A 25 10.28 -13.87 -12.66
CA GLU A 25 10.77 -15.21 -12.38
C GLU A 25 10.41 -16.22 -13.49
N ALA A 26 11.39 -16.54 -14.34
CA ALA A 26 11.47 -17.85 -14.98
C ALA A 26 11.98 -18.86 -13.94
N VAL A 27 11.10 -19.33 -13.05
CA VAL A 27 11.42 -20.44 -12.13
C VAL A 27 11.49 -21.73 -12.97
N PRO A 28 12.62 -22.47 -12.94
CA PRO A 28 12.69 -23.79 -13.56
C PRO A 28 11.62 -24.70 -12.97
N SER A 29 10.92 -25.42 -13.83
CA SER A 29 9.73 -26.26 -13.55
C SER A 29 9.96 -27.47 -12.64
N GLY A 30 11.03 -27.49 -11.82
CA GLY A 30 11.40 -28.61 -10.93
C GLY A 30 11.22 -28.37 -9.43
N ALA A 31 10.76 -27.19 -8.98
CA ALA A 31 10.79 -26.81 -7.56
C ALA A 31 9.56 -27.20 -6.70
N TRP A 32 8.65 -28.04 -7.22
CA TRP A 32 7.39 -28.40 -6.54
C TRP A 32 7.38 -29.79 -5.89
N ASP A 33 8.53 -30.26 -5.41
CA ASP A 33 8.55 -31.50 -4.61
C ASP A 33 8.08 -31.22 -3.17
N LEU A 34 6.76 -31.06 -3.03
CA LEU A 34 6.06 -30.77 -1.76
C LEU A 34 5.99 -31.98 -0.81
N ARG A 35 6.76 -33.05 -1.06
CA ARG A 35 6.76 -34.28 -0.23
C ARG A 35 7.93 -34.41 0.74
N GLY A 36 8.91 -33.50 0.73
CA GLY A 36 10.18 -33.68 1.45
C GLY A 36 10.44 -32.84 2.71
N SER A 37 9.61 -31.88 3.10
CA SER A 37 10.02 -30.83 4.06
C SER A 37 9.31 -30.81 5.42
N LEU A 38 8.82 -31.94 5.92
CA LEU A 38 8.35 -32.05 7.30
C LEU A 38 9.26 -32.97 8.13
N PRO A 39 10.36 -32.46 8.71
CA PRO A 39 10.96 -33.13 9.85
C PRO A 39 10.02 -32.93 11.05
N LEU A 40 9.15 -33.91 11.32
CA LEU A 40 8.26 -33.97 12.48
C LEU A 40 8.99 -34.27 13.81
N GLU A 41 10.32 -34.17 13.89
CA GLU A 41 11.09 -34.74 15.00
C GLU A 41 12.00 -33.80 15.82
N MET A 42 11.99 -32.47 15.66
CA MET A 42 12.96 -31.62 16.39
C MET A 42 12.38 -30.39 17.11
N ALA A 43 11.40 -30.59 18.00
CA ALA A 43 11.00 -29.57 18.99
C ALA A 43 10.92 -30.12 20.42
N ALA A 44 11.86 -30.99 20.79
CA ALA A 44 11.93 -31.61 22.11
C ALA A 44 13.10 -31.12 22.98
N HIS A 45 13.33 -29.82 23.12
CA HIS A 45 14.12 -29.20 24.21
C HIS A 45 13.40 -27.89 24.56
N GLY A 46 12.95 -27.53 25.77
CA GLY A 46 13.21 -27.98 27.13
C GLY A 46 13.00 -26.73 28.00
N GLY A 47 11.84 -26.61 28.65
CA GLY A 47 11.52 -25.50 29.56
C GLY A 47 10.26 -25.84 30.35
N ALA A 48 10.41 -26.02 31.66
CA ALA A 48 9.39 -26.56 32.56
C ALA A 48 8.07 -25.76 32.50
N ALA A 49 7.06 -26.36 31.88
CA ALA A 49 5.69 -25.84 31.87
C ALA A 49 5.01 -26.26 33.18
N SER A 50 4.53 -25.28 33.95
CA SER A 50 3.66 -25.51 35.10
C SER A 50 2.33 -26.10 34.63
N THR A 51 2.17 -27.41 34.83
CA THR A 51 0.97 -28.18 34.50
C THR A 51 -0.10 -28.03 35.57
N LEU A 52 -1.15 -27.26 35.25
CA LEU A 52 -2.47 -27.41 35.86
C LEU A 52 -3.51 -27.24 34.74
N SER A 53 -4.32 -28.29 34.50
CA SER A 53 -5.30 -28.43 33.42
C SER A 53 -4.68 -28.68 32.03
N GLY A 54 -5.19 -29.70 31.31
CA GLY A 54 -4.66 -30.29 30.07
C GLY A 54 -4.66 -29.41 28.81
N TRP A 55 -4.50 -28.09 28.99
CA TRP A 55 -4.33 -27.08 27.95
C TRP A 55 -3.11 -26.22 28.30
N SER A 56 -1.91 -26.78 28.24
CA SER A 56 -0.68 -25.97 28.29
C SER A 56 -0.53 -25.26 26.96
N LEU A 57 -1.10 -24.06 26.83
CA LEU A 57 -0.79 -23.19 25.70
C LEU A 57 0.72 -22.91 25.71
N PRO A 58 1.45 -23.13 24.59
CA PRO A 58 2.86 -22.77 24.53
C PRO A 58 3.02 -21.27 24.83
N PRO A 59 4.11 -20.87 25.52
CA PRO A 59 4.31 -19.47 25.87
C PRO A 59 4.33 -18.60 24.61
N VAL A 60 3.50 -17.54 24.60
CA VAL A 60 3.41 -16.64 23.45
C VAL A 60 4.67 -15.79 23.37
N GLU A 61 5.49 -16.04 22.36
CA GLU A 61 6.69 -15.23 22.12
C GLU A 61 6.34 -13.78 21.77
N LEU A 62 7.08 -12.83 22.35
CA LEU A 62 6.94 -11.40 22.03
C LEU A 62 7.06 -11.12 20.53
N ARG A 63 7.96 -11.83 19.82
CA ARG A 63 8.13 -11.74 18.37
C ARG A 63 6.85 -12.12 17.62
N SER A 64 6.09 -13.08 18.12
CA SER A 64 4.82 -13.52 17.53
C SER A 64 3.72 -12.51 17.77
N LEU A 65 3.64 -11.93 18.97
CA LEU A 65 2.70 -10.84 19.28
C LEU A 65 2.95 -9.62 18.39
N LEU A 66 4.21 -9.19 18.25
CA LEU A 66 4.59 -8.06 17.40
C LEU A 66 4.26 -8.32 15.92
N ARG A 67 4.47 -9.54 15.41
CA ARG A 67 4.05 -9.92 14.06
C ARG A 67 2.53 -9.83 13.90
N MET A 68 1.76 -10.27 14.88
CA MET A 68 0.30 -10.16 14.85
C MET A 68 -0.15 -8.69 14.78
N VAL A 69 0.40 -7.83 15.64
CA VAL A 69 0.13 -6.38 15.61
C VAL A 69 0.53 -5.76 14.27
N HIS A 70 1.68 -6.17 13.72
CA HIS A 70 2.14 -5.73 12.41
C HIS A 70 1.17 -6.10 11.29
N LEU A 71 0.66 -7.35 11.29
CA LEU A 71 -0.31 -7.82 10.30
C LEU A 71 -1.67 -7.12 10.44
N ILE A 72 -2.12 -6.84 11.66
CA ILE A 72 -3.32 -6.02 11.88
C ILE A 72 -3.12 -4.63 11.27
N GLY A 73 -1.97 -4.00 11.54
CA GLY A 73 -1.60 -2.72 10.94
C GLY A 73 -1.59 -2.77 9.41
N LEU A 74 -1.06 -3.85 8.83
CA LEU A 74 -1.05 -4.11 7.39
C LEU A 74 -2.46 -4.21 6.83
N CYS A 75 -3.35 -4.99 7.44
CA CYS A 75 -4.74 -5.14 7.00
C CYS A 75 -5.50 -3.79 7.04
N LEU A 76 -5.34 -3.03 8.12
CA LEU A 76 -5.97 -1.71 8.26
C LEU A 76 -5.41 -0.71 7.24
N GLY A 77 -4.09 -0.67 7.07
CA GLY A 77 -3.41 0.26 6.17
C GLY A 77 -3.63 -0.08 4.69
N LEU A 78 -3.18 -1.26 4.26
CA LEU A 78 -3.25 -1.72 2.87
C LEU A 78 -4.70 -1.83 2.39
N GLY A 79 -5.57 -2.49 3.18
CA GLY A 79 -6.96 -2.70 2.80
C GLY A 79 -7.70 -1.38 2.61
N THR A 80 -7.55 -0.45 3.57
CA THR A 80 -8.23 0.85 3.49
C THR A 80 -7.66 1.71 2.36
N THR A 81 -6.34 1.77 2.19
CA THR A 81 -5.74 2.59 1.12
C THR A 81 -6.14 2.10 -0.27
N LEU A 82 -6.12 0.79 -0.53
CA LEU A 82 -6.57 0.25 -1.81
C LEU A 82 -8.06 0.55 -2.09
N LEU A 83 -8.91 0.49 -1.06
CA LEU A 83 -10.32 0.87 -1.18
C LEU A 83 -10.48 2.37 -1.48
N LEU A 84 -9.74 3.24 -0.80
CA LEU A 84 -9.81 4.69 -1.03
C LEU A 84 -9.26 5.07 -2.41
N ASP A 85 -8.11 4.51 -2.81
CA ASP A 85 -7.49 4.75 -4.11
C ASP A 85 -8.41 4.28 -5.25
N GLY A 86 -9.03 3.10 -5.09
CA GLY A 86 -10.01 2.58 -6.04
C GLY A 86 -11.27 3.45 -6.18
N ASN A 87 -11.83 3.91 -5.06
CA ASN A 87 -12.96 4.83 -5.05
C ASN A 87 -12.61 6.18 -5.69
N LEU A 88 -11.47 6.76 -5.31
CA LEU A 88 -11.00 8.04 -5.83
C LEU A 88 -10.78 7.97 -7.34
N LEU A 89 -10.15 6.90 -7.81
CA LEU A 89 -9.96 6.65 -9.23
C LEU A 89 -11.30 6.45 -9.96
N GLY A 90 -12.25 5.73 -9.36
CA GLY A 90 -13.61 5.57 -9.88
C GLY A 90 -14.35 6.90 -10.03
N TRP A 91 -14.31 7.76 -9.01
CA TRP A 91 -14.92 9.10 -9.05
C TRP A 91 -14.26 10.01 -10.09
N MET A 92 -12.94 9.92 -10.22
CA MET A 92 -12.21 10.67 -11.25
C MET A 92 -12.53 10.21 -12.66
N ARG A 93 -12.75 8.91 -12.88
CA ARG A 93 -13.24 8.39 -14.17
C ARG A 93 -14.66 8.87 -14.47
N ALA A 94 -15.52 8.87 -13.46
CA ALA A 94 -16.90 9.31 -13.61
C ALA A 94 -17.05 10.83 -13.74
N GLY A 95 -15.99 11.61 -13.46
CA GLY A 95 -16.05 13.08 -13.44
C GLY A 95 -16.98 13.61 -12.33
N ARG A 96 -17.29 12.80 -11.32
CA ARG A 96 -18.15 13.20 -10.20
C ARG A 96 -17.87 12.33 -8.99
N ALA A 97 -17.91 12.93 -7.82
CA ALA A 97 -17.88 12.23 -6.55
C ALA A 97 -19.25 12.30 -5.88
N PRO A 98 -19.65 11.25 -5.14
CA PRO A 98 -20.82 11.29 -4.27
C PRO A 98 -20.69 12.33 -3.14
N ASP A 99 -21.80 12.81 -2.60
CA ASP A 99 -21.81 13.77 -1.49
C ASP A 99 -21.16 13.22 -0.20
N TYR A 100 -21.19 11.90 -0.01
CA TYR A 100 -20.52 11.23 1.12
C TYR A 100 -19.01 11.03 0.91
N ALA A 101 -18.45 11.37 -0.25
CA ALA A 101 -17.04 11.12 -0.52
C ALA A 101 -16.07 11.78 0.49
N PRO A 102 -16.30 13.02 0.98
CA PRO A 102 -15.45 13.61 2.01
C PRO A 102 -15.48 12.83 3.34
N SER A 103 -16.64 12.27 3.73
CA SER A 103 -16.77 11.52 4.97
C SER A 103 -16.05 10.17 4.88
N ILE A 104 -16.17 9.47 3.74
CA ILE A 104 -15.42 8.22 3.48
C ILE A 104 -13.91 8.48 3.45
N LEU A 105 -13.45 9.50 2.72
CA LEU A 105 -12.02 9.85 2.67
C LEU A 105 -11.50 10.22 4.08
N GLY A 106 -12.29 10.96 4.87
CA GLY A 106 -11.94 11.33 6.23
C GLY A 106 -11.90 10.16 7.22
N ALA A 107 -12.86 9.23 7.13
CA ALA A 107 -12.89 8.02 7.94
C ALA A 107 -11.74 7.07 7.56
N GLY A 108 -11.59 6.78 6.27
CA GLY A 108 -10.53 5.91 5.78
C GLY A 108 -9.14 6.45 6.11
N ARG A 109 -8.90 7.77 5.99
CA ARG A 109 -7.65 8.40 6.45
C ARG A 109 -7.32 8.06 7.90
N ARG A 110 -8.29 8.14 8.82
CA ARG A 110 -8.05 7.83 10.24
C ARG A 110 -7.65 6.36 10.41
N VAL A 111 -8.33 5.44 9.73
CA VAL A 111 -7.99 4.02 9.76
C VAL A 111 -6.58 3.76 9.19
N VAL A 112 -6.24 4.40 8.06
CA VAL A 112 -4.90 4.30 7.47
C VAL A 112 -3.83 4.83 8.43
N MET A 113 -4.05 5.97 9.09
CA MET A 113 -3.11 6.51 10.08
C MET A 113 -2.89 5.57 11.25
N VAL A 114 -3.95 4.95 11.77
CA VAL A 114 -3.84 3.94 12.84
C VAL A 114 -3.05 2.73 12.34
N GLY A 115 -3.41 2.16 11.18
CA GLY A 115 -2.71 1.01 10.60
C GLY A 115 -1.23 1.30 10.33
N PHE A 116 -0.92 2.49 9.82
CA PHE A 116 0.45 2.93 9.55
C PHE A 116 1.26 3.14 10.83
N GLY A 117 0.65 3.69 11.88
CA GLY A 117 1.26 3.80 13.20
C GLY A 117 1.60 2.42 13.79
N LEU A 118 0.67 1.46 13.69
CA LEU A 118 0.91 0.07 14.11
C LEU A 118 2.04 -0.57 13.32
N LEU A 119 2.08 -0.39 11.98
CA LEU A 119 3.13 -0.92 11.12
C LEU A 119 4.52 -0.37 11.48
N TRP A 120 4.64 0.94 11.66
CA TRP A 120 5.91 1.58 12.03
C TRP A 120 6.38 1.13 13.41
N ALA A 121 5.50 1.19 14.42
CA ALA A 121 5.86 0.83 15.79
C ALA A 121 6.28 -0.65 15.90
N SER A 122 5.45 -1.57 15.38
CA SER A 122 5.75 -3.00 15.40
C SER A 122 6.92 -3.37 14.49
N GLY A 123 7.07 -2.72 13.33
CA GLY A 123 8.18 -2.96 12.40
C GLY A 123 9.53 -2.52 12.99
N ALA A 124 9.56 -1.37 13.67
CA ALA A 124 10.73 -0.91 14.39
C ALA A 124 11.09 -1.85 15.54
N ALA A 125 10.10 -2.30 16.33
CA ALA A 125 10.32 -3.25 17.42
C ALA A 125 10.85 -4.61 16.90
N LEU A 126 10.26 -5.15 15.82
CA LEU A 126 10.73 -6.39 15.20
C LEU A 126 12.16 -6.26 14.65
N THR A 127 12.50 -5.10 14.08
CA THR A 127 13.86 -4.82 13.59
C THR A 127 14.84 -4.72 14.75
N ALA A 128 14.50 -4.01 15.83
CA ALA A 128 15.33 -3.90 17.02
C ALA A 128 15.63 -5.28 17.65
N LEU A 129 14.61 -6.13 17.78
CA LEU A 129 14.77 -7.51 18.28
C LEU A 129 15.63 -8.38 17.34
N ALA A 130 15.54 -8.18 16.02
CA ALA A 130 16.37 -8.89 15.07
C ALA A 130 17.85 -8.47 15.19
N VAL A 131 18.11 -7.16 15.24
CA VAL A 131 19.47 -6.60 15.36
C VAL A 131 20.12 -6.96 16.70
N SER A 132 19.35 -6.99 17.80
CA SER A 132 19.88 -7.40 19.10
C SER A 132 20.23 -8.89 19.16
N SER A 133 19.59 -9.71 18.32
CA SER A 133 19.90 -11.14 18.20
C SER A 133 21.06 -11.39 17.24
N ASP A 134 21.13 -10.63 16.15
CA ASP A 134 22.14 -10.74 15.11
C ASP A 134 22.41 -9.36 14.47
N PRO A 135 23.52 -8.69 14.82
CA PRO A 135 23.87 -7.39 14.25
C PRO A 135 24.06 -7.40 12.73
N SER A 136 24.38 -8.55 12.13
CA SER A 136 24.54 -8.68 10.68
C SER A 136 23.23 -8.46 9.91
N PHE A 137 22.08 -8.51 10.60
CA PHE A 137 20.77 -8.18 10.04
C PHE A 137 20.72 -6.78 9.42
N LEU A 138 21.50 -5.81 9.93
CA LEU A 138 21.59 -4.47 9.35
C LEU A 138 22.24 -4.44 7.95
N ALA A 139 23.03 -5.45 7.59
CA ALA A 139 23.59 -5.58 6.25
C ALA A 139 22.58 -6.15 5.24
N SER A 140 21.38 -6.56 5.68
CA SER A 140 20.39 -7.19 4.81
C SER A 140 19.88 -6.23 3.72
N PRO A 141 20.07 -6.55 2.43
CA PRO A 141 19.52 -5.78 1.32
C PRO A 141 18.00 -5.61 1.41
N LYS A 142 17.31 -6.66 1.88
CA LYS A 142 15.86 -6.70 2.04
C LYS A 142 15.36 -5.72 3.11
N LEU A 143 16.11 -5.55 4.21
CA LEU A 143 15.77 -4.59 5.26
C LEU A 143 15.81 -3.16 4.71
N TRP A 144 16.89 -2.80 4.04
CA TRP A 144 17.04 -1.45 3.46
C TRP A 144 16.01 -1.17 2.38
N ALA A 145 15.69 -2.15 1.53
CA ALA A 145 14.63 -2.00 0.54
C ALA A 145 13.28 -1.72 1.20
N LYS A 146 12.94 -2.46 2.28
CA LYS A 146 11.73 -2.21 3.07
C LYS A 146 11.72 -0.79 3.66
N ILE A 147 12.82 -0.34 4.23
CA ILE A 147 12.93 1.02 4.81
C ILE A 147 12.70 2.08 3.73
N VAL A 148 13.33 1.94 2.56
CA VAL A 148 13.14 2.88 1.43
C VAL A 148 11.69 2.92 0.98
N VAL A 149 11.07 1.76 0.75
CA VAL A 149 9.68 1.68 0.28
C VAL A 149 8.70 2.26 1.31
N VAL A 150 8.85 1.92 2.59
CA VAL A 150 7.98 2.44 3.65
C VAL A 150 8.18 3.95 3.83
N THR A 151 9.41 4.46 3.71
CA THR A 151 9.70 5.90 3.76
C THR A 151 9.07 6.64 2.58
N ALA A 152 9.17 6.08 1.37
CA ALA A 152 8.49 6.61 0.19
C ALA A 152 6.97 6.65 0.38
N LEU A 153 6.40 5.64 1.04
CA LEU A 153 4.98 5.59 1.38
C LEU A 153 4.59 6.70 2.38
N THR A 154 5.40 6.94 3.41
CA THR A 154 5.23 8.07 4.35
C THR A 154 5.26 9.41 3.62
N ALA A 155 6.27 9.63 2.77
CA ALA A 155 6.41 10.87 2.01
C ALA A 155 5.23 11.07 1.04
N ASN A 156 4.79 10.00 0.38
CA ASN A 156 3.65 10.03 -0.52
C ASN A 156 2.35 10.40 0.21
N ALA A 157 2.11 9.84 1.40
CA ALA A 157 0.95 10.18 2.21
C ALA A 157 0.92 11.70 2.55
N PHE A 158 2.08 12.27 2.89
CA PHE A 158 2.20 13.72 3.14
C PHE A 158 1.89 14.56 1.89
N VAL A 159 2.45 14.18 0.73
CA VAL A 159 2.19 14.87 -0.55
C VAL A 159 0.72 14.76 -0.96
N LEU A 160 0.14 13.57 -0.85
CA LEU A 160 -1.27 13.32 -1.19
C LEU A 160 -2.20 14.18 -0.33
N HIS A 161 -1.95 14.30 0.97
CA HIS A 161 -2.75 15.14 1.85
C HIS A 161 -2.65 16.63 1.52
N THR A 162 -1.42 17.13 1.37
CA THR A 162 -1.18 18.57 1.20
C THR A 162 -1.52 19.07 -0.21
N ARG A 163 -1.29 18.25 -1.24
CA ARG A 163 -1.38 18.70 -2.65
C ARG A 163 -2.55 18.14 -3.42
N VAL A 164 -3.09 16.97 -3.04
CA VAL A 164 -4.17 16.32 -3.78
C VAL A 164 -5.48 16.42 -3.02
N LEU A 165 -5.54 15.87 -1.80
CA LEU A 165 -6.79 15.76 -1.05
C LEU A 165 -7.31 17.09 -0.51
N SER A 166 -6.45 18.01 -0.05
CA SER A 166 -6.90 19.31 0.45
C SER A 166 -7.51 20.19 -0.65
N PRO A 167 -6.92 20.34 -1.86
CA PRO A 167 -7.58 20.99 -2.98
C PRO A 167 -8.79 20.20 -3.52
N PHE A 168 -8.71 18.86 -3.51
CA PHE A 168 -9.78 18.00 -4.01
C PHE A 168 -11.04 18.06 -3.16
N SER A 169 -10.94 18.09 -1.82
CA SER A 169 -12.10 18.21 -0.95
C SER A 169 -12.86 19.54 -1.15
N GLN A 170 -12.14 20.62 -1.42
CA GLN A 170 -12.72 21.93 -1.75
C GLN A 170 -13.37 21.96 -3.15
N SER A 171 -12.90 21.10 -4.06
CA SER A 171 -13.42 20.95 -5.42
C SER A 171 -14.56 19.95 -5.51
N LEU A 172 -14.58 18.94 -4.64
CA LEU A 172 -15.63 17.92 -4.55
C LEU A 172 -17.02 18.54 -4.30
N ALA A 173 -17.05 19.60 -3.48
CA ALA A 173 -18.25 20.38 -3.20
C ALA A 173 -18.80 21.15 -4.42
N ARG A 174 -18.05 21.25 -5.53
CA ARG A 174 -18.38 22.06 -6.70
C ARG A 174 -18.43 21.29 -8.02
N ALA A 175 -18.55 19.96 -7.94
CA ALA A 175 -18.35 18.98 -9.01
C ALA A 175 -16.86 18.81 -9.40
N ILE A 176 -16.47 17.55 -9.64
CA ILE A 176 -15.18 17.22 -10.26
C ILE A 176 -15.33 17.57 -11.75
N ASP A 177 -15.41 18.85 -12.06
CA ASP A 177 -15.38 19.30 -13.43
C ASP A 177 -14.23 18.57 -14.12
N GLY A 178 -14.49 17.90 -15.25
CA GLY A 178 -13.52 17.12 -16.04
C GLY A 178 -12.31 17.92 -16.57
N ARG A 179 -12.09 19.10 -16.01
CA ARG A 179 -11.02 20.09 -16.16
C ARG A 179 -9.81 19.82 -15.25
N TRP A 180 -9.66 18.62 -14.67
CA TRP A 180 -8.41 18.17 -14.03
C TRP A 180 -7.32 18.04 -15.10
N ARG A 181 -6.73 19.17 -15.48
CA ARG A 181 -5.70 19.29 -16.51
C ARG A 181 -4.36 19.58 -15.86
N GLY A 182 -3.28 19.26 -16.57
CA GLY A 182 -1.95 19.73 -16.18
C GLY A 182 -1.35 19.03 -14.96
N ARG A 183 -0.97 19.81 -13.95
CA ARG A 183 -0.09 19.36 -12.86
C ARG A 183 -0.82 18.47 -11.87
N GLU A 184 -2.08 18.76 -11.58
CA GLU A 184 -2.92 18.07 -10.59
C GLU A 184 -3.21 16.63 -11.02
N ARG A 185 -3.55 16.42 -12.30
CA ARG A 185 -3.75 15.07 -12.86
C ARG A 185 -2.47 14.26 -12.87
N ARG A 186 -1.32 14.88 -13.19
CA ARG A 186 -0.01 14.20 -13.11
C ARG A 186 0.35 13.83 -11.68
N LEU A 187 0.12 14.73 -10.73
CA LEU A 187 0.33 14.47 -9.31
C LEU A 187 -0.58 13.35 -8.81
N PHE A 188 -1.86 13.33 -9.19
CA PHE A 188 -2.76 12.23 -8.84
C PHE A 188 -2.26 10.89 -9.37
N VAL A 189 -1.90 10.81 -10.66
CA VAL A 189 -1.35 9.58 -11.26
C VAL A 189 -0.07 9.14 -10.53
N ALA A 190 0.85 10.08 -10.27
CA ALA A 190 2.10 9.78 -9.58
C ALA A 190 1.85 9.28 -8.14
N CYS A 191 1.06 10.00 -7.35
CA CYS A 191 0.78 9.63 -5.97
C CYS A 191 0.02 8.29 -5.87
N GLY A 192 -0.93 8.05 -6.78
CA GLY A 192 -1.67 6.79 -6.86
C GLY A 192 -0.76 5.62 -7.26
N ALA A 193 0.14 5.83 -8.22
CA ALA A 193 1.10 4.81 -8.63
C ALA A 193 2.09 4.47 -7.50
N VAL A 194 2.66 5.49 -6.83
CA VAL A 194 3.55 5.31 -5.67
C VAL A 194 2.82 4.59 -4.56
N SER A 195 1.59 5.00 -4.24
CA SER A 195 0.75 4.36 -3.20
C SER A 195 0.57 2.88 -3.48
N ALA A 196 -0.04 2.53 -4.62
CA ALA A 196 -0.40 1.15 -4.95
C ALA A 196 0.82 0.22 -4.95
N THR A 197 1.93 0.67 -5.56
CA THR A 197 3.11 -0.18 -5.73
C THR A 197 3.93 -0.31 -4.47
N SER A 198 4.08 0.75 -3.68
CA SER A 198 4.82 0.70 -2.41
C SER A 198 4.12 -0.21 -1.40
N TRP A 199 2.79 -0.16 -1.35
CA TRP A 199 1.99 -1.06 -0.53
C TRP A 199 2.16 -2.54 -0.90
N LEU A 200 2.07 -2.86 -2.19
CA LEU A 200 2.21 -4.24 -2.69
C LEU A 200 3.64 -4.77 -2.55
N VAL A 201 4.66 -3.96 -2.85
CA VAL A 201 6.06 -4.36 -2.67
C VAL A 201 6.39 -4.51 -1.19
N ALA A 202 5.91 -3.64 -0.30
CA ALA A 202 6.10 -3.81 1.14
C ALA A 202 5.44 -5.10 1.65
N PHE A 203 4.24 -5.43 1.15
CA PHE A 203 3.57 -6.70 1.43
C PHE A 203 4.40 -7.89 0.92
N ALA A 204 4.85 -7.86 -0.33
CA ALA A 204 5.68 -8.90 -0.94
C ALA A 204 6.99 -9.11 -0.15
N LEU A 205 7.68 -8.03 0.23
CA LEU A 205 8.86 -8.09 1.09
C LEU A 205 8.54 -8.64 2.49
N GLY A 206 7.30 -8.55 2.96
CA GLY A 206 6.85 -9.16 4.20
C GLY A 206 6.67 -10.67 4.11
N VAL A 207 6.20 -11.17 2.95
CA VAL A 207 5.75 -12.57 2.78
C VAL A 207 6.78 -13.44 2.06
N LEU A 208 7.43 -12.93 1.00
CA LEU A 208 8.35 -13.71 0.16
C LEU A 208 9.64 -14.02 0.89
N ARG A 209 9.85 -15.30 1.20
CA ARG A 209 11.04 -15.80 1.91
C ARG A 209 12.23 -15.95 0.97
N GLU A 210 11.96 -16.21 -0.30
CA GLU A 210 12.91 -16.38 -1.41
C GLU A 210 13.82 -15.14 -1.54
N TRP A 211 13.27 -13.96 -1.25
CA TRP A 211 13.98 -12.68 -1.32
C TRP A 211 14.87 -12.38 -0.11
N ASN A 212 14.90 -13.22 0.93
CA ASN A 212 15.77 -12.98 2.10
C ASN A 212 17.27 -13.08 1.74
N GLN A 213 17.62 -13.93 0.77
CA GLN A 213 19.01 -14.16 0.36
C GLN A 213 19.21 -14.18 -1.16
N GLY A 214 18.15 -14.30 -1.97
CA GLY A 214 18.27 -14.36 -3.44
C GLY A 214 18.19 -13.00 -4.15
N ALA A 215 17.57 -11.98 -3.55
CA ALA A 215 17.31 -10.71 -4.21
C ALA A 215 18.22 -9.58 -3.70
N GLY A 216 19.05 -9.02 -4.59
CA GLY A 216 19.85 -7.83 -4.28
C GLY A 216 19.00 -6.57 -4.10
N PHE A 217 19.49 -5.62 -3.31
CA PHE A 217 18.80 -4.34 -3.02
C PHE A 217 18.37 -3.62 -4.31
N GLY A 218 19.28 -3.50 -5.29
CA GLY A 218 19.02 -2.86 -6.57
C GLY A 218 17.93 -3.56 -7.39
N ALA A 219 17.89 -4.89 -7.38
CA ALA A 219 16.87 -5.66 -8.09
C ALA A 219 15.48 -5.42 -7.48
N ILE A 220 15.38 -5.40 -6.14
CA ILE A 220 14.12 -5.09 -5.45
C ILE A 220 13.63 -3.69 -5.80
N LEU A 221 14.51 -2.68 -5.79
CA LEU A 221 14.15 -1.32 -6.17
C LEU A 221 13.77 -1.21 -7.63
N LEU A 222 14.43 -1.95 -8.53
CA LEU A 222 14.08 -1.97 -9.95
C LEU A 222 12.68 -2.53 -10.17
N VAL A 223 12.32 -3.65 -9.52
CA VAL A 223 10.96 -4.21 -9.56
C VAL A 223 9.94 -3.20 -9.03
N TRP A 224 10.26 -2.51 -7.94
CA TRP A 224 9.40 -1.45 -7.40
C TRP A 224 9.21 -0.28 -8.38
N LEU A 225 10.28 0.19 -9.02
CA LEU A 225 10.21 1.27 -10.02
C LEU A 225 9.44 0.85 -11.28
N ILE A 226 9.67 -0.36 -11.79
CA ILE A 226 8.91 -0.92 -12.93
C ILE A 226 7.43 -1.02 -12.58
N GLY A 227 7.11 -1.56 -11.39
CA GLY A 227 5.74 -1.62 -10.89
C GLY A 227 5.11 -0.22 -10.82
N MET A 228 5.86 0.78 -10.35
CA MET A 228 5.42 2.18 -10.30
C MET A 228 5.10 2.75 -11.68
N LEU A 229 5.94 2.52 -12.68
CA LEU A 229 5.69 2.93 -14.06
C LEU A 229 4.47 2.21 -14.65
N ALA A 230 4.33 0.90 -14.41
CA ALA A 230 3.19 0.11 -14.86
C ALA A 230 1.88 0.61 -14.23
N ALA A 231 1.86 0.89 -12.92
CA ALA A 231 0.71 1.47 -12.24
C ALA A 231 0.36 2.85 -12.79
N ALA A 232 1.35 3.72 -13.00
CA ALA A 232 1.13 5.05 -13.56
C ALA A 232 0.53 4.99 -14.97
N LEU A 233 1.02 4.07 -15.81
CA LEU A 233 0.48 3.83 -17.15
C LEU A 233 -0.96 3.30 -17.05
N ALA A 234 -1.22 2.31 -16.21
CA ALA A 234 -2.57 1.76 -16.01
C ALA A 234 -3.56 2.83 -15.56
N ILE A 235 -3.24 3.63 -14.55
CA ILE A 235 -4.07 4.75 -14.09
C ILE A 235 -4.32 5.74 -15.23
N ARG A 236 -3.28 6.07 -16.02
CA ARG A 236 -3.39 7.02 -17.13
C ARG A 236 -4.28 6.53 -18.25
N LEU A 237 -4.23 5.24 -18.59
CA LEU A 237 -5.08 4.60 -19.60
C LEU A 237 -6.53 4.51 -19.13
N LEU A 238 -6.73 4.33 -17.84
CA LEU A 238 -8.05 4.18 -17.26
C LEU A 238 -8.78 5.52 -17.03
N LEU A 239 -8.06 6.64 -16.97
CA LEU A 239 -8.66 7.97 -16.85
C LEU A 239 -9.05 8.52 -18.23
N PRO A 240 -10.23 9.16 -18.37
CA PRO A 240 -10.63 9.77 -19.63
C PRO A 240 -9.61 10.80 -20.12
N ALA A 241 -9.60 10.99 -21.45
CA ALA A 241 -8.79 12.02 -22.09
C ALA A 241 -9.17 13.41 -21.52
N PRO A 242 -8.21 14.33 -21.33
CA PRO A 242 -8.55 15.68 -20.89
C PRO A 242 -9.48 16.34 -21.91
N SER A 243 -10.75 16.59 -21.56
CA SER A 243 -11.71 17.25 -22.47
C SER A 243 -11.22 18.65 -22.84
N ALA A 244 -11.29 19.03 -24.13
CA ALA A 244 -10.77 20.27 -24.73
C ALA A 244 -11.34 21.61 -24.16
N ALA A 245 -12.37 21.57 -23.31
CA ALA A 245 -12.99 22.75 -22.70
C ALA A 245 -12.03 23.62 -21.85
N ALA A 246 -12.21 24.94 -21.94
CA ALA A 246 -11.36 25.98 -21.36
C ALA A 246 -11.11 25.82 -19.85
N PRO A 247 -9.93 26.25 -19.32
CA PRO A 247 -9.61 26.19 -17.90
C PRO A 247 -10.67 26.87 -17.04
N TYR A 248 -10.98 26.29 -15.87
CA TYR A 248 -11.81 26.93 -14.85
C TYR A 248 -11.13 28.24 -14.43
N ARG A 249 -11.74 29.39 -14.76
CA ARG A 249 -11.46 30.64 -14.06
C ARG A 249 -12.12 30.49 -12.70
N GLY A 250 -11.32 30.49 -11.62
CA GLY A 250 -11.83 30.55 -10.25
C GLY A 250 -12.84 31.70 -10.07
N PRO A 251 -13.62 31.71 -8.98
CA PRO A 251 -14.56 32.79 -8.73
C PRO A 251 -13.82 34.12 -8.86
N ASP A 252 -14.33 34.98 -9.75
CA ASP A 252 -13.71 36.25 -10.08
C ASP A 252 -13.47 37.01 -8.77
N ARG A 253 -12.23 37.44 -8.50
CA ARG A 253 -11.91 38.15 -7.24
C ARG A 253 -12.77 39.40 -7.06
N ARG A 254 -13.40 39.89 -8.14
CA ARG A 254 -14.39 40.98 -8.14
C ARG A 254 -15.69 40.67 -7.38
N GLN A 255 -16.04 39.39 -7.16
CA GLN A 255 -17.22 39.03 -6.36
C GLN A 255 -16.97 39.05 -4.84
N ARG A 256 -15.70 39.15 -4.38
CA ARG A 256 -15.39 39.27 -2.94
C ARG A 256 -15.45 40.70 -2.40
N SER A 257 -15.59 41.70 -3.27
CA SER A 257 -15.69 43.12 -2.90
C SER A 257 -17.13 43.63 -2.85
N ALA A 258 -18.13 42.75 -2.92
CA ALA A 258 -19.55 43.10 -2.92
C ALA A 258 -20.34 42.51 -1.74
N VAL A 259 -19.65 42.05 -0.69
CA VAL A 259 -20.25 41.59 0.58
C VAL A 259 -19.58 42.32 1.74
#